data_AF-A0A7X8ZGP8-F1
#
_entry.id   AF-A0A7X8ZGP8-F1
#
_cell.length_a   1.000
_cell.length_b   1.000
_cell.length_c   1.000
_cell.angle_alpha   90.00
_cell.angle_beta   90.00
_cell.angle_gamma   90.00
#
_symmetry.space_group_name_H-M   'P 1'
#
loop_
_entity.id
_entity.type
_entity.pdbx_description
1 polymer ?
#
loop_
_entity_poly.entity_id
_entity_poly.type
_entity_poly.pdbx_seq_one_letter_code
_entity_poly.pdbx_strand_id
1 'polypeptide(L)'
;MDFVKKNLALLICAVCSFILACILLYFIFSTSAKVKKSSAAVETEMNFFNEAERDGLKLRSAPGEELENLLQARRNFEAAEKFYALSREELARRYSLDIKLPGNSPEAVRRINEKIRQMTDYVLKKGIVFNGLAQQFQTIVERGNINSAEFEAIFRQLYLYEYLVNKIAEAGIKTVVSLEWLQGFAMEEADLYNITPVWLSARCELEQALNFLNQLSSDERILFYIKSCSFTAPDRYSEAALDYAALQREGQRQNLPGGGEDFGMDGFDGAPRQRAPRAAARRSPVRDASEREGGAARGQQPERFVKPEPKRQDNLVFEDKYVALELRLDLYEFKKLEQE
;
A
#
# COMPACT_ATOMS: atom_id res chain seq x y z
N MET A 1 -73.20 48.22 -26.15
CA MET A 1 -72.83 46.98 -26.88
C MET A 1 -73.05 47.09 -28.41
N ASP A 2 -73.61 48.17 -28.95
CA ASP A 2 -73.97 48.23 -30.39
C ASP A 2 -72.83 48.67 -31.33
N PHE A 3 -71.84 49.41 -30.84
CA PHE A 3 -70.70 49.84 -31.66
C PHE A 3 -69.75 48.68 -31.99
N VAL A 4 -69.58 47.75 -31.03
CA VAL A 4 -68.75 46.54 -31.17
C VAL A 4 -69.42 45.51 -32.10
N LYS A 5 -70.76 45.38 -32.04
CA LYS A 5 -71.50 44.48 -32.94
C LYS A 5 -71.55 45.00 -34.38
N LYS A 6 -71.65 46.31 -34.61
CA LYS A 6 -71.70 46.89 -35.96
C LYS A 6 -70.33 46.99 -36.64
N ASN A 7 -69.23 47.06 -35.88
CA ASN A 7 -67.87 47.23 -36.41
C ASN A 7 -66.95 46.04 -36.09
N LEU A 8 -67.52 44.85 -35.92
CA LEU A 8 -66.81 43.62 -35.54
C LEU A 8 -65.67 43.28 -36.51
N ALA A 9 -65.88 43.45 -37.82
CA ALA A 9 -64.87 43.16 -38.85
C ALA A 9 -63.64 44.08 -38.75
N LEU A 10 -63.85 45.37 -38.42
CA LEU A 10 -62.76 46.33 -38.21
C LEU A 10 -61.94 45.99 -36.97
N LEU A 11 -62.60 45.52 -35.91
CA LEU A 11 -61.95 45.08 -34.67
C LEU A 11 -61.12 43.81 -34.88
N ILE A 12 -61.63 42.84 -35.65
CA ILE A 12 -60.87 41.63 -36.01
C ILE A 12 -59.63 42.00 -36.85
N CYS A 13 -59.76 42.89 -37.83
CA CYS A 13 -58.63 43.35 -38.65
C CYS A 13 -57.56 44.10 -37.82
N ALA A 14 -58.00 44.94 -36.88
CA ALA A 14 -57.10 45.64 -35.95
C ALA A 14 -56.36 44.65 -35.02
N VAL A 15 -57.05 43.60 -34.54
CA VAL A 15 -56.42 42.57 -33.71
C VAL A 15 -55.43 41.73 -34.52
N CYS A 16 -55.77 41.32 -35.74
CA CYS A 16 -54.85 40.57 -36.60
C CYS A 16 -53.60 41.38 -36.96
N SER A 17 -53.74 42.67 -37.29
CA SER A 17 -52.60 43.55 -37.57
C SER A 17 -51.73 43.81 -36.33
N PHE A 18 -52.34 43.93 -35.15
CA PHE A 18 -51.60 44.04 -33.89
C PHE A 18 -50.80 42.76 -33.58
N ILE A 19 -51.41 41.58 -33.73
CA ILE A 19 -50.71 40.29 -33.55
C ILE A 19 -49.53 40.17 -34.53
N LEU A 20 -49.73 40.56 -35.80
CA LEU A 20 -48.67 40.50 -36.80
C LEU A 20 -47.52 41.47 -36.50
N ALA A 21 -47.84 42.66 -35.98
CA ALA A 21 -46.83 43.62 -35.49
C ALA A 21 -46.04 43.07 -34.28
N CYS A 22 -46.72 42.41 -33.34
CA CYS A 22 -46.06 41.75 -32.21
C CYS A 22 -45.13 40.61 -32.66
N ILE A 23 -45.53 39.80 -33.65
CA ILE A 23 -44.70 38.74 -34.21
C ILE A 23 -43.47 39.33 -34.90
N LEU A 24 -43.63 40.39 -35.70
CA LEU A 24 -42.50 41.07 -36.36
C LEU A 24 -41.53 41.68 -35.36
N LEU A 25 -42.02 42.34 -34.30
CA LEU A 25 -41.18 42.86 -33.22
C LEU A 25 -40.39 41.74 -32.53
N TYR A 26 -41.03 40.61 -32.23
CA TYR A 26 -40.35 39.45 -31.66
C TYR A 26 -39.23 38.93 -32.57
N PHE A 27 -39.46 38.83 -33.88
CA PHE A 27 -38.43 38.43 -34.84
C PHE A 27 -37.26 39.42 -34.89
N ILE A 28 -37.53 40.73 -34.87
CA ILE A 28 -36.49 41.78 -34.89
C ILE A 28 -35.64 41.74 -33.61
N PHE A 29 -36.25 41.56 -32.44
CA PHE A 29 -35.51 41.46 -31.18
C PHE A 29 -34.69 40.16 -31.09
N SER A 30 -35.26 39.04 -31.56
CA SER A 30 -34.58 37.74 -31.64
C SER A 30 -33.35 37.78 -32.56
N THR A 31 -33.48 38.36 -33.75
CA THR A 31 -32.35 38.49 -34.69
C THR A 31 -31.31 39.48 -34.19
N SER A 32 -31.72 40.61 -33.60
CA SER A 32 -30.79 41.58 -32.99
C SER A 32 -29.96 40.94 -31.86
N ALA A 33 -30.57 40.13 -31.00
CA ALA A 33 -29.85 39.41 -29.95
C ALA A 33 -28.85 38.38 -30.51
N LYS A 34 -29.23 37.66 -31.57
CA LYS A 34 -28.33 36.71 -32.25
C LYS A 34 -27.17 37.42 -32.96
N VAL A 35 -27.43 38.54 -33.62
CA VAL A 35 -26.40 39.35 -34.29
C VAL A 35 -25.42 39.93 -33.26
N LYS A 36 -25.91 40.44 -32.12
CA LYS A 36 -25.03 40.92 -31.04
C LYS A 36 -24.15 39.84 -30.43
N LYS A 37 -24.67 38.62 -30.25
CA LYS A 37 -23.86 37.49 -29.78
C LYS A 37 -22.80 37.08 -30.81
N SER A 38 -23.17 37.05 -32.09
CA SER A 38 -22.24 36.76 -33.18
C SER A 38 -21.15 37.83 -33.31
N SER A 39 -21.51 39.12 -33.18
CA SER A 39 -20.54 40.21 -33.29
C SER A 39 -19.55 40.20 -32.13
N ALA A 40 -20.02 39.94 -30.90
CA ALA A 40 -19.15 39.82 -29.73
C ALA A 40 -18.18 38.64 -29.86
N ALA A 41 -18.63 37.49 -30.38
CA ALA A 41 -17.76 36.33 -30.63
C ALA A 41 -16.68 36.64 -31.69
N VAL A 42 -17.07 37.30 -32.78
CA VAL A 42 -16.13 37.75 -33.83
C VAL A 42 -15.13 38.77 -33.27
N GLU A 43 -15.58 39.67 -32.41
CA GLU A 43 -14.70 40.66 -31.77
C GLU A 43 -13.69 40.01 -30.81
N THR A 44 -14.09 38.98 -30.06
CA THR A 44 -13.16 38.20 -29.23
C THR A 44 -12.11 37.45 -30.06
N GLU A 45 -12.51 36.86 -31.20
CA GLU A 45 -11.56 36.22 -32.12
C GLU A 45 -10.61 37.25 -32.76
N MET A 46 -11.11 38.40 -33.19
CA MET A 46 -10.27 39.47 -33.72
C MET A 46 -9.29 40.02 -32.68
N ASN A 47 -9.71 40.15 -31.41
CA ASN A 47 -8.83 40.58 -30.33
C ASN A 47 -7.66 39.61 -30.13
N PHE A 48 -7.90 38.30 -30.19
CA PHE A 48 -6.84 37.30 -30.15
C PHE A 48 -5.83 37.48 -31.31
N PHE A 49 -6.30 37.70 -32.54
CA PHE A 49 -5.39 37.92 -33.68
C PHE A 49 -4.64 39.25 -33.59
N ASN A 50 -5.28 40.32 -33.10
CA ASN A 50 -4.63 41.61 -32.88
C ASN A 50 -3.57 41.54 -31.78
N GLU A 51 -3.81 40.75 -30.73
CA GLU A 51 -2.87 40.52 -29.63
C GLU A 51 -1.68 39.67 -30.12
N ALA A 52 -1.94 38.61 -30.88
CA ALA A 52 -0.90 37.80 -31.52
C ALA A 52 -0.05 38.61 -32.53
N GLU A 53 -0.65 39.54 -33.27
CA GLU A 53 0.07 40.46 -34.17
C GLU A 53 0.92 41.47 -33.39
N ARG A 54 0.40 42.02 -32.28
CA ARG A 54 1.16 42.91 -31.37
C ARG A 54 2.36 42.22 -30.73
N ASP A 55 2.21 40.95 -30.37
CA ASP A 55 3.27 40.13 -29.78
C ASP A 55 4.31 39.67 -30.82
N GLY A 56 4.15 40.06 -32.10
CA GLY A 56 5.09 39.75 -33.16
C GLY A 56 5.10 38.26 -33.54
N LEU A 57 4.05 37.51 -33.18
CA LEU A 57 3.90 36.13 -33.59
C LEU A 57 3.61 36.09 -35.09
N LYS A 58 4.61 35.71 -35.88
CA LYS A 58 4.43 35.49 -37.33
C LYS A 58 3.44 34.34 -37.52
N LEU A 59 2.19 34.64 -37.86
CA LEU A 59 1.12 33.68 -38.17
C LEU A 59 1.08 33.29 -39.66
N ARG A 60 1.83 34.00 -40.51
CA ARG A 60 1.97 33.73 -41.95
C ARG A 60 3.42 33.89 -42.37
N SER A 61 3.93 32.97 -43.20
CA SER A 61 5.21 33.10 -43.89
C SER A 61 5.00 33.53 -45.34
N ALA A 62 6.04 34.07 -45.96
CA ALA A 62 6.05 34.35 -47.40
C ALA A 62 5.93 33.04 -48.21
N PRO A 63 5.40 33.07 -49.44
CA PRO A 63 5.28 31.87 -50.26
C PRO A 63 6.66 31.22 -50.48
N GLY A 64 6.83 29.98 -50.03
CA GLY A 64 8.08 29.22 -50.16
C GLY A 64 8.98 29.21 -48.93
N GLU A 65 8.63 29.92 -47.84
CA GLU A 65 9.37 29.88 -46.57
C GLU A 65 8.56 29.13 -45.50
N GLU A 66 9.22 28.24 -44.75
CA GLU A 66 8.60 27.60 -43.58
C GLU A 66 8.47 28.61 -42.43
N LEU A 67 7.32 28.61 -41.75
CA LEU A 67 7.06 29.49 -40.62
C LEU A 67 8.09 29.21 -39.52
N GLU A 68 8.82 30.24 -39.07
CA GLU A 68 9.86 30.14 -38.05
C GLU A 68 9.36 29.46 -36.75
N ASN A 69 8.10 29.72 -36.38
CA ASN A 69 7.43 29.07 -35.25
C ASN A 69 7.21 27.56 -35.47
N LEU A 70 6.90 27.12 -36.70
CA LEU A 70 6.78 25.69 -37.02
C LEU A 70 8.14 25.00 -36.99
N LEU A 71 9.19 25.66 -37.49
CA LEU A 71 10.55 25.15 -37.41
C LEU A 71 11.02 25.01 -35.95
N GLN A 72 10.76 26.01 -35.12
CA GLN A 72 11.10 25.96 -33.69
C GLN A 72 10.27 24.89 -32.96
N ALA A 73 8.97 24.74 -33.27
CA ALA A 73 8.14 23.69 -32.71
C ALA A 73 8.64 22.28 -33.10
N ARG A 74 9.01 22.08 -34.37
CA ARG A 74 9.64 20.83 -34.84
C ARG A 74 10.94 20.54 -34.10
N ARG A 75 11.83 21.53 -33.97
CA ARG A 75 13.10 21.38 -33.22
C ARG A 75 12.86 21.03 -31.75
N ASN A 76 11.90 21.70 -31.10
CA ASN A 76 11.55 21.41 -29.71
C ASN A 76 10.98 19.99 -29.58
N PHE A 77 10.14 19.57 -30.53
CA PHE A 77 9.59 18.22 -30.56
C PHE A 77 10.70 17.17 -30.76
N GLU A 78 11.58 17.34 -31.74
CA GLU A 78 12.73 16.44 -31.96
C GLU A 78 13.68 16.40 -30.75
N ALA A 79 13.92 17.54 -30.11
CA ALA A 79 14.75 17.60 -28.90
C ALA A 79 14.08 16.87 -27.73
N ALA A 80 12.77 17.03 -27.54
CA ALA A 80 12.01 16.33 -26.52
C ALA A 80 11.96 14.81 -26.79
N GLU A 81 11.79 14.40 -28.04
CA GLU A 81 11.80 12.99 -28.45
C GLU A 81 13.17 12.34 -28.21
N LYS A 82 14.26 13.02 -28.58
CA LYS A 82 15.63 12.57 -28.28
C LYS A 82 15.87 12.47 -26.78
N PHE A 83 15.49 13.50 -26.02
CA PHE A 83 15.62 13.49 -24.57
C PHE A 83 14.83 12.34 -23.94
N TYR A 84 13.61 12.10 -24.41
CA TYR A 84 12.76 11.00 -23.95
C TYR A 84 13.38 9.63 -24.26
N ALA A 85 13.88 9.42 -25.48
CA ALA A 85 14.55 8.18 -25.88
C ALA A 85 15.80 7.91 -25.03
N LEU A 86 16.66 8.91 -24.87
CA LEU A 86 17.87 8.81 -24.04
C LEU A 86 17.55 8.54 -22.57
N SER A 87 16.55 9.23 -22.02
CA SER A 87 16.12 9.04 -20.63
C SER A 87 15.54 7.63 -20.43
N ARG A 88 14.75 7.13 -21.39
CA ARG A 88 14.22 5.77 -21.35
C ARG A 88 15.34 4.73 -21.39
N GLU A 89 16.32 4.91 -22.27
CA GLU A 89 17.46 4.01 -22.37
C GLU A 89 18.28 4.02 -21.06
N GLU A 90 18.52 5.20 -20.48
CA GLU A 90 19.22 5.32 -19.20
C GLU A 90 18.47 4.64 -18.07
N LEU A 91 17.15 4.83 -17.98
CA LEU A 91 16.29 4.18 -16.98
C LEU A 91 16.25 2.66 -17.17
N ALA A 92 16.11 2.17 -18.40
CA ALA A 92 16.17 0.74 -18.72
C ALA A 92 17.54 0.14 -18.39
N ARG A 93 18.62 0.85 -18.68
CA ARG A 93 19.98 0.40 -18.34
C ARG A 93 20.20 0.33 -16.83
N ARG A 94 19.65 1.29 -16.07
CA ARG A 94 19.86 1.40 -14.63
C ARG A 94 18.94 0.49 -13.81
N TYR A 95 17.68 0.39 -14.22
CA TYR A 95 16.60 -0.24 -13.44
C TYR A 95 15.97 -1.45 -14.14
N SER A 96 16.69 -2.12 -15.05
CA SER A 96 16.34 -3.46 -15.51
C SER A 96 16.98 -4.53 -14.64
N LEU A 97 16.26 -5.62 -14.40
CA LEU A 97 16.79 -6.75 -13.65
C LEU A 97 17.40 -7.77 -14.62
N ASP A 98 18.63 -8.19 -14.35
CA ASP A 98 19.32 -9.23 -15.13
C ASP A 98 19.42 -10.52 -14.31
N ILE A 99 18.39 -11.37 -14.45
CA ILE A 99 18.23 -12.56 -13.60
C ILE A 99 18.66 -13.81 -14.36
N LYS A 100 19.60 -14.54 -13.76
CA LYS A 100 20.10 -15.81 -14.33
C LYS A 100 19.08 -16.93 -14.16
N LEU A 101 18.38 -17.26 -15.22
CA LEU A 101 17.39 -18.34 -15.23
C LEU A 101 18.06 -19.73 -15.13
N PRO A 102 17.40 -20.71 -14.49
CA PRO A 102 17.85 -22.10 -14.48
C PRO A 102 17.62 -22.78 -15.83
N GLY A 103 18.40 -23.82 -16.13
CA GLY A 103 18.26 -24.56 -17.40
C GLY A 103 17.14 -25.59 -17.40
N ASN A 104 16.70 -26.05 -16.22
CA ASN A 104 15.65 -27.06 -16.08
C ASN A 104 14.92 -26.94 -14.73
N SER A 105 13.77 -27.61 -14.62
CA SER A 105 12.89 -27.58 -13.43
C SER A 105 13.56 -28.12 -12.15
N PRO A 106 14.26 -29.26 -12.16
CA PRO A 106 14.99 -29.74 -10.97
C PRO A 106 16.05 -28.74 -10.48
N GLU A 107 16.79 -28.12 -11.40
CA GLU A 107 17.75 -27.06 -11.07
C GLU A 107 17.05 -25.82 -10.49
N ALA A 108 15.90 -25.44 -11.05
CA ALA A 108 15.09 -24.33 -10.56
C ALA A 108 14.70 -24.53 -9.09
N VAL A 109 14.11 -25.69 -8.76
CA VAL A 109 13.71 -26.05 -7.39
C VAL A 109 14.92 -26.06 -6.46
N ARG A 110 16.06 -26.62 -6.90
CA ARG A 110 17.29 -26.64 -6.09
C ARG A 110 17.77 -25.22 -5.78
N ARG A 111 17.87 -24.35 -6.78
CA ARG A 111 18.32 -22.95 -6.59
C ARG A 111 17.38 -22.17 -5.68
N ILE A 112 16.07 -22.34 -5.81
CA ILE A 112 15.09 -21.71 -4.91
C ILE A 112 15.30 -22.19 -3.48
N ASN A 113 15.43 -23.50 -3.25
CA ASN A 113 15.64 -24.07 -1.92
C ASN A 113 16.96 -23.58 -1.28
N GLU A 114 18.05 -23.55 -2.06
CA GLU A 114 19.34 -22.99 -1.62
C GLU A 114 19.21 -21.53 -1.20
N LYS A 115 18.48 -20.72 -1.98
CA LYS A 115 18.25 -19.31 -1.68
C LYS A 115 17.39 -19.10 -0.44
N ILE A 116 16.32 -19.87 -0.28
CA ILE A 116 15.51 -19.85 0.95
C ILE A 116 16.39 -20.15 2.17
N ARG A 117 17.23 -21.19 2.09
CA ARG A 117 18.13 -21.54 3.18
C ARG A 117 19.13 -20.41 3.50
N GLN A 118 19.76 -19.82 2.48
CA GLN A 118 20.67 -18.70 2.65
C GLN A 118 19.99 -17.50 3.33
N MET A 119 18.76 -17.16 2.92
CA MET A 119 17.99 -16.09 3.55
C MET A 119 17.64 -16.43 5.00
N THR A 120 17.20 -17.65 5.29
CA THR A 120 16.90 -18.10 6.65
C THR A 120 18.13 -18.00 7.56
N ASP A 121 19.28 -18.51 7.10
CA ASP A 121 20.55 -18.44 7.85
C ASP A 121 20.97 -16.98 8.07
N TYR A 122 20.78 -16.11 7.07
CA TYR A 122 21.08 -14.68 7.15
C TYR A 122 20.19 -13.95 8.18
N VAL A 123 18.88 -14.14 8.11
CA VAL A 123 17.87 -13.55 9.02
C VAL A 123 18.13 -14.00 10.46
N LEU A 124 18.40 -15.29 10.68
CA LEU A 124 18.76 -15.84 11.99
C LEU A 124 20.06 -15.23 12.52
N LYS A 125 21.11 -15.14 11.69
CA LYS A 125 22.39 -14.53 12.07
C LYS A 125 22.25 -13.06 12.46
N LYS A 126 21.32 -12.34 11.81
CA LYS A 126 21.03 -10.93 12.10
C LYS A 126 20.07 -10.73 13.28
N GLY A 127 19.55 -11.83 13.87
CA GLY A 127 18.62 -11.80 14.99
C GLY A 127 17.25 -11.24 14.61
N ILE A 128 16.82 -11.45 13.37
CA ILE A 128 15.53 -10.96 12.87
C ILE A 128 14.48 -12.06 13.09
N VAL A 129 13.41 -11.72 13.79
CA VAL A 129 12.22 -12.56 13.93
C VAL A 129 11.32 -12.29 12.74
N PHE A 130 11.23 -13.26 11.84
CA PHE A 130 10.40 -13.17 10.64
C PHE A 130 9.58 -14.44 10.47
N ASN A 131 8.34 -14.38 10.98
CA ASN A 131 7.38 -15.46 10.84
C ASN A 131 6.85 -15.49 9.40
N GLY A 132 6.98 -16.62 8.70
CA GLY A 132 6.52 -16.75 7.30
C GLY A 132 7.56 -16.38 6.23
N LEU A 133 8.84 -16.28 6.59
CA LEU A 133 9.93 -16.05 5.64
C LEU A 133 9.84 -17.02 4.45
N ALA A 134 9.73 -16.45 3.25
CA ALA A 134 9.71 -17.16 1.96
C ALA A 134 8.65 -18.29 1.86
N GLN A 135 7.56 -18.23 2.63
CA GLN A 135 6.52 -19.29 2.65
C GLN A 135 5.98 -19.61 1.25
N GLN A 136 5.75 -18.59 0.43
CA GLN A 136 5.25 -18.78 -0.95
C GLN A 136 6.22 -19.58 -1.82
N PHE A 137 7.54 -19.41 -1.62
CA PHE A 137 8.56 -20.17 -2.34
C PHE A 137 8.73 -21.59 -1.78
N GLN A 138 8.52 -21.79 -0.48
CA GLN A 138 8.53 -23.14 0.13
C GLN A 138 7.45 -24.02 -0.49
N THR A 139 6.24 -23.49 -0.71
CA THR A 139 5.16 -24.21 -1.40
C THR A 139 5.55 -24.63 -2.83
N ILE A 140 6.35 -23.84 -3.54
CA ILE A 140 6.88 -24.20 -4.86
C ILE A 140 7.87 -25.36 -4.74
N VAL A 141 8.78 -25.30 -3.77
CA VAL A 141 9.77 -26.36 -3.52
C VAL A 141 9.08 -27.68 -3.16
N GLU A 142 8.02 -27.63 -2.35
CA GLU A 142 7.22 -28.79 -1.97
C GLU A 142 6.50 -29.45 -3.15
N ARG A 143 6.05 -28.67 -4.14
CA ARG A 143 5.47 -29.20 -5.38
C ARG A 143 6.50 -29.94 -6.23
N GLY A 144 7.79 -29.60 -6.11
CA GLY A 144 8.91 -30.31 -6.73
C GLY A 144 9.02 -30.18 -8.25
N ASN A 145 8.14 -29.42 -8.92
CA ASN A 145 8.19 -29.18 -10.35
C ASN A 145 7.69 -27.76 -10.68
N ILE A 146 8.39 -27.09 -11.59
CA ILE A 146 8.12 -25.73 -12.06
C ILE A 146 8.14 -25.72 -13.58
N ASN A 147 7.15 -25.08 -14.21
CA ASN A 147 7.13 -24.93 -15.66
C ASN A 147 8.22 -23.93 -16.09
N SER A 148 8.96 -24.22 -17.16
CA SER A 148 9.99 -23.31 -17.69
C SER A 148 9.46 -21.91 -18.03
N ALA A 149 8.19 -21.81 -18.43
CA ALA A 149 7.53 -20.52 -18.68
C ALA A 149 7.39 -19.64 -17.42
N GLU A 150 7.43 -20.24 -16.21
CA GLU A 150 7.29 -19.53 -14.94
C GLU A 150 8.64 -19.12 -14.33
N PHE A 151 9.75 -19.58 -14.90
CA PHE A 151 11.09 -19.36 -14.33
C PHE A 151 11.41 -17.89 -14.15
N GLU A 152 11.11 -17.08 -15.16
CA GLU A 152 11.39 -15.64 -15.12
C GLU A 152 10.63 -14.96 -13.98
N ALA A 153 9.30 -15.13 -13.93
CA ALA A 153 8.46 -14.54 -12.89
C ALA A 153 8.90 -14.97 -11.48
N ILE A 154 9.16 -16.28 -11.27
CA ILE A 154 9.53 -16.81 -9.95
C ILE A 154 10.91 -16.30 -9.52
N PHE A 155 11.94 -16.39 -10.38
CA PHE A 155 13.29 -16.00 -10.00
C PHE A 155 13.44 -14.48 -9.84
N ARG A 156 12.67 -13.71 -10.60
CA ARG A 156 12.58 -12.26 -10.44
C ARG A 156 12.01 -11.89 -9.07
N GLN A 157 10.89 -12.49 -8.69
CA GLN A 157 10.32 -12.26 -7.37
C GLN A 157 11.22 -12.75 -6.24
N LEU A 158 11.92 -13.88 -6.43
CA LEU A 158 12.89 -14.38 -5.47
C LEU A 158 14.05 -13.39 -5.27
N TYR A 159 14.55 -12.81 -6.36
CA TYR A 159 15.60 -11.78 -6.32
C TYR A 159 15.12 -10.54 -5.55
N LEU A 160 13.93 -10.04 -5.86
CA LEU A 160 13.35 -8.87 -5.18
C LEU A 160 13.07 -9.16 -3.71
N TYR A 161 12.63 -10.38 -3.37
CA TYR A 161 12.41 -10.82 -1.99
C TYR A 161 13.72 -10.82 -1.19
N GLU A 162 14.78 -11.44 -1.74
CA GLU A 162 16.11 -11.46 -1.13
C GLU A 162 16.63 -10.03 -0.93
N TYR A 163 16.43 -9.16 -1.93
CA TYR A 163 16.83 -7.77 -1.87
C TYR A 163 16.16 -7.01 -0.71
N LEU A 164 14.84 -7.12 -0.59
CA LEU A 164 14.08 -6.48 0.49
C LEU A 164 14.48 -7.02 1.86
N VAL A 165 14.67 -8.33 2.00
CA VAL A 165 15.17 -8.94 3.25
C VAL A 165 16.53 -8.36 3.65
N ASN A 166 17.43 -8.16 2.69
CA ASN A 166 18.72 -7.53 2.95
C ASN A 166 18.55 -6.08 3.43
N LYS A 167 17.71 -5.28 2.78
CA LYS A 167 17.43 -3.90 3.19
C LYS A 167 16.81 -3.80 4.58
N ILE A 168 15.87 -4.69 4.91
CA ILE A 168 15.27 -4.79 6.25
C ILE A 168 16.37 -5.04 7.28
N ALA A 169 17.27 -5.97 7.00
CA ALA A 169 18.37 -6.32 7.90
C ALA A 169 19.41 -5.18 8.04
N GLU A 170 19.72 -4.48 6.94
CA GLU A 170 20.62 -3.32 6.91
C GLU A 170 20.06 -2.13 7.68
N ALA A 171 18.74 -1.90 7.62
CA ALA A 171 18.07 -0.88 8.41
C ALA A 171 17.97 -1.22 9.91
N GLY A 172 18.30 -2.46 10.29
CA GLY A 172 18.31 -2.90 11.70
C GLY A 172 16.97 -3.40 12.22
N ILE A 173 15.93 -3.50 11.38
CA ILE A 173 14.61 -3.98 11.76
C ILE A 173 14.70 -5.43 12.26
N LYS A 174 14.25 -5.68 13.50
CA LYS A 174 14.35 -7.00 14.16
C LYS A 174 13.07 -7.83 14.12
N THR A 175 11.92 -7.23 13.87
CA THR A 175 10.65 -7.96 13.87
C THR A 175 9.88 -7.65 12.61
N VAL A 176 9.78 -8.63 11.72
CA VAL A 176 8.96 -8.56 10.51
C VAL A 176 7.73 -9.41 10.74
N VAL A 177 6.56 -8.80 10.58
CA VAL A 177 5.26 -9.46 10.74
C VAL A 177 4.88 -10.18 9.44
N SER A 178 4.97 -9.48 8.31
CA SER A 178 4.72 -10.07 7.00
C SER A 178 5.44 -9.31 5.88
N LEU A 179 5.76 -10.02 4.80
CA LEU A 179 6.21 -9.48 3.52
C LEU A 179 5.48 -10.25 2.42
N GLU A 180 4.55 -9.58 1.76
CA GLU A 180 3.58 -10.20 0.88
C GLU A 180 3.58 -9.56 -0.51
N TRP A 181 3.56 -10.41 -1.53
CA TRP A 181 3.35 -10.00 -2.91
C TRP A 181 1.85 -9.91 -3.20
N LEU A 182 1.33 -8.71 -3.46
CA LEU A 182 -0.12 -8.48 -3.61
C LEU A 182 -0.71 -9.18 -4.84
N GLN A 183 0.11 -9.44 -5.85
CA GLN A 183 -0.27 -10.15 -7.09
C GLN A 183 0.41 -11.53 -7.20
N GLY A 184 0.94 -12.06 -6.10
CA GLY A 184 1.75 -13.28 -6.12
C GLY A 184 2.97 -13.13 -7.04
N PHE A 185 3.12 -14.03 -8.00
CA PHE A 185 4.22 -13.97 -8.97
C PHE A 185 3.92 -13.09 -10.21
N ALA A 186 2.67 -12.66 -10.38
CA ALA A 186 2.28 -11.81 -11.49
C ALA A 186 2.77 -10.36 -11.29
N MET A 187 2.75 -9.60 -12.39
CA MET A 187 3.13 -8.20 -12.45
C MET A 187 2.02 -7.39 -13.11
N GLU A 188 2.02 -6.09 -12.82
CA GLU A 188 1.30 -5.13 -13.63
C GLU A 188 2.23 -4.66 -14.74
N GLU A 189 1.94 -5.08 -15.97
CA GLU A 189 2.72 -4.73 -17.15
C GLU A 189 2.25 -3.39 -17.71
N ALA A 190 3.15 -2.41 -17.79
CA ALA A 190 2.95 -1.19 -18.55
C ALA A 190 3.85 -1.17 -19.79
N ASP A 191 3.65 -0.20 -20.67
CA ASP A 191 4.36 -0.12 -21.95
C ASP A 191 5.89 0.00 -21.78
N LEU A 192 6.34 0.71 -20.76
CA LEU A 192 7.76 1.04 -20.54
C LEU A 192 8.40 0.28 -19.37
N TYR A 193 7.59 -0.13 -18.40
CA TYR A 193 8.05 -0.71 -17.16
C TYR A 193 7.02 -1.70 -16.61
N ASN A 194 7.47 -2.60 -15.75
CA ASN A 194 6.64 -3.50 -14.98
C ASN A 194 6.58 -3.01 -13.53
N ILE A 195 5.41 -3.13 -12.90
CA ILE A 195 5.20 -2.77 -11.51
C ILE A 195 4.99 -4.03 -10.68
N THR A 196 5.68 -4.10 -9.55
CA THR A 196 5.51 -5.18 -8.58
C THR A 196 5.06 -4.62 -7.24
N PRO A 197 3.77 -4.79 -6.89
CA PRO A 197 3.24 -4.28 -5.63
C PRO A 197 3.55 -5.24 -4.46
N VAL A 198 4.07 -4.65 -3.38
CA VAL A 198 4.52 -5.33 -2.16
C VAL A 198 3.91 -4.69 -0.94
N TRP A 199 3.48 -5.53 -0.02
CA TRP A 199 3.09 -5.14 1.32
C TRP A 199 4.12 -5.63 2.35
N LEU A 200 4.57 -4.73 3.21
CA LEU A 200 5.47 -5.02 4.32
C LEU A 200 4.82 -4.54 5.61
N SER A 201 4.80 -5.42 6.61
CA SER A 201 4.46 -5.08 7.99
C SER A 201 5.60 -5.44 8.92
N ALA A 202 6.03 -4.51 9.75
CA ALA A 202 7.14 -4.70 10.69
C ALA A 202 6.90 -3.97 12.01
N ARG A 203 7.53 -4.47 13.08
CA ARG A 203 7.60 -3.79 14.38
C ARG A 203 9.05 -3.42 14.65
N CYS A 204 9.31 -2.14 14.82
CA CYS A 204 10.66 -1.62 14.95
C CYS A 204 10.67 -0.28 15.66
N GLU A 205 11.87 0.19 16.02
CA GLU A 205 12.05 1.57 16.47
C GLU A 205 11.80 2.53 15.30
N LEU A 206 11.27 3.71 15.60
CA LEU A 206 11.00 4.73 14.59
C LEU A 206 12.25 5.08 13.76
N GLU A 207 13.43 5.15 14.37
CA GLU A 207 14.69 5.43 13.66
C GLU A 207 15.02 4.35 12.63
N GLN A 208 14.85 3.07 12.99
CA GLN A 208 15.06 1.94 12.08
C GLN A 208 14.10 2.00 10.89
N ALA A 209 12.84 2.37 11.15
CA ALA A 209 11.83 2.52 10.11
C ALA A 209 12.19 3.68 9.15
N LEU A 210 12.59 4.84 9.68
CA LEU A 210 13.03 5.98 8.86
C LEU A 210 14.28 5.66 8.06
N ASN A 211 15.26 4.97 8.66
CA ASN A 211 16.45 4.50 7.96
C ASN A 211 16.08 3.56 6.81
N PHE A 212 15.16 2.62 7.04
CA PHE A 212 14.66 1.72 6.00
C PHE A 212 14.01 2.48 4.84
N LEU A 213 13.10 3.43 5.12
CA LEU A 213 12.47 4.24 4.08
C LEU A 213 13.49 5.07 3.28
N ASN A 214 14.47 5.65 3.97
CA ASN A 214 15.56 6.39 3.32
C ASN A 214 16.35 5.48 2.38
N GLN A 215 16.74 4.28 2.85
CA GLN A 215 17.47 3.29 2.03
C GLN A 215 16.69 2.86 0.78
N LEU A 216 15.36 2.75 0.87
CA LEU A 216 14.52 2.45 -0.29
C LEU A 216 14.41 3.64 -1.25
N SER A 217 14.26 4.86 -0.72
CA SER A 217 14.11 6.08 -1.53
C SER A 217 15.39 6.47 -2.27
N SER A 218 16.57 6.14 -1.71
CA SER A 218 17.88 6.44 -2.28
C SER A 218 18.51 5.24 -2.98
N ASP A 219 17.73 4.21 -3.29
CA ASP A 219 18.26 2.98 -3.88
C ASP A 219 18.67 3.21 -5.35
N GLU A 220 19.91 2.84 -5.67
CA GLU A 220 20.46 3.02 -7.01
C GLU A 220 20.18 1.85 -7.96
N ARG A 221 19.81 0.68 -7.42
CA ARG A 221 19.66 -0.58 -8.16
C ARG A 221 18.21 -0.87 -8.51
N ILE A 222 17.28 -0.60 -7.60
CA ILE A 222 15.85 -0.83 -7.80
C ILE A 222 15.09 0.45 -7.50
N LEU A 223 14.17 0.82 -8.40
CA LEU A 223 13.33 1.99 -8.20
C LEU A 223 12.12 1.62 -7.34
N PHE A 224 12.16 2.01 -6.07
CA PHE A 224 11.04 1.85 -5.14
C PHE A 224 10.15 3.09 -5.12
N TYR A 225 8.84 2.89 -5.23
CA TYR A 225 7.85 3.92 -5.00
C TYR A 225 7.00 3.56 -3.78
N ILE A 226 7.05 4.41 -2.75
CA ILE A 226 6.25 4.23 -1.54
C ILE A 226 4.83 4.75 -1.83
N LYS A 227 3.87 3.83 -1.99
CA LYS A 227 2.45 4.17 -2.25
C LYS A 227 1.71 4.59 -0.98
N SER A 228 1.96 3.90 0.12
CA SER A 228 1.39 4.23 1.42
C SER A 228 2.34 3.81 2.51
N CYS A 229 2.47 4.65 3.52
CA CYS A 229 3.23 4.36 4.73
C CYS A 229 2.39 4.80 5.92
N SER A 230 2.20 3.90 6.88
CA SER A 230 1.48 4.15 8.11
C SER A 230 2.35 3.74 9.28
N PHE A 231 2.37 4.60 10.30
CA PHE A 231 3.05 4.37 11.56
C PHE A 231 1.99 4.33 12.65
N THR A 232 1.86 3.19 13.31
CA THR A 232 1.04 3.08 14.50
C THR A 232 1.96 2.91 15.70
N ALA A 233 1.94 3.88 16.61
CA ALA A 233 2.62 3.79 17.90
C ALA A 233 1.55 3.51 18.96
N PRO A 234 1.19 2.25 19.23
CA PRO A 234 0.28 1.97 20.31
C PRO A 234 0.97 2.35 21.62
N ASP A 235 0.39 3.28 22.39
CA ASP A 235 0.83 3.51 23.76
C ASP A 235 0.83 2.17 24.51
N ARG A 236 1.80 1.91 25.40
CA ARG A 236 1.86 0.67 26.21
C ARG A 236 0.54 0.35 26.92
N TYR A 237 -0.25 1.37 27.23
CA TYR A 237 -1.60 1.22 27.78
C TYR A 237 -2.57 0.54 26.81
N SER A 238 -2.46 0.82 25.51
CA SER A 238 -3.27 0.24 24.44
C SER A 238 -2.90 -1.23 24.21
N GLU A 239 -1.62 -1.59 24.22
CA GLU A 239 -1.21 -3.01 24.14
C GLU A 239 -1.63 -3.79 25.38
N ALA A 240 -1.38 -3.26 26.59
CA ALA A 240 -1.84 -3.89 27.82
C ALA A 240 -3.38 -4.01 27.90
N ALA A 241 -4.12 -3.03 27.36
CA ALA A 241 -5.58 -3.08 27.27
C ALA A 241 -6.06 -4.11 26.22
N LEU A 242 -5.35 -4.26 25.10
CA LEU A 242 -5.65 -5.29 24.09
C LEU A 242 -5.35 -6.70 24.62
N ASP A 243 -4.22 -6.88 25.32
CA ASP A 243 -3.87 -8.14 25.97
C ASP A 243 -4.85 -8.48 27.10
N TYR A 244 -5.24 -7.49 27.91
CA TYR A 244 -6.27 -7.66 28.93
C TYR A 244 -7.64 -8.00 28.32
N ALA A 245 -8.03 -7.37 27.22
CA ALA A 245 -9.25 -7.69 26.49
C ALA A 245 -9.20 -9.09 25.85
N ALA A 246 -8.04 -9.53 25.36
CA ALA A 246 -7.83 -10.87 24.84
C ALA A 246 -7.93 -11.93 25.96
N LEU A 247 -7.28 -11.68 27.10
CA LEU A 247 -7.35 -12.53 28.29
C LEU A 247 -8.76 -12.59 28.90
N GLN A 248 -9.53 -11.49 28.86
CA GLN A 248 -10.93 -11.51 29.29
C GLN A 248 -11.81 -12.33 28.34
N ARG A 249 -11.54 -12.32 27.03
CA ARG A 249 -12.24 -13.16 26.05
C ARG A 249 -11.89 -14.65 26.22
N GLU A 250 -10.66 -14.98 26.57
CA GLU A 250 -10.26 -16.35 26.92
C GLU A 250 -10.85 -16.81 28.26
N GLY A 251 -10.85 -15.93 29.27
CA GLY A 251 -11.46 -16.19 30.58
C GLY A 251 -12.99 -16.34 30.52
N GLN A 252 -13.68 -15.62 29.64
CA GLN A 252 -15.12 -15.79 29.40
C GLN A 252 -15.46 -17.10 28.68
N ARG A 253 -14.51 -17.68 27.93
CA ARG A 253 -14.69 -19.03 27.34
C ARG A 253 -14.45 -20.16 28.35
N GLN A 254 -13.70 -19.92 29.43
CA GLN A 254 -13.47 -20.90 30.49
C GLN A 254 -14.46 -20.81 31.67
N ASN A 255 -15.23 -19.72 31.80
CA ASN A 255 -16.24 -19.52 32.85
C ASN A 255 -17.69 -19.55 32.34
N LEU A 256 -18.03 -20.52 31.48
CA LEU A 256 -19.40 -21.02 31.42
C LEU A 256 -19.52 -22.18 32.41
N PRO A 257 -20.12 -21.98 33.60
CA PRO A 257 -20.46 -23.09 34.48
C PRO A 257 -21.57 -23.88 33.80
N GLY A 258 -21.26 -25.11 33.41
CA GLY A 258 -22.25 -26.15 33.28
C GLY A 258 -22.84 -26.47 34.65
N GLY A 259 -24.15 -26.23 34.79
CA GLY A 259 -25.04 -26.72 35.83
C GLY A 259 -26.46 -26.42 35.33
N GLY A 260 -27.27 -27.42 34.95
CA GLY A 260 -28.04 -28.27 35.87
C GLY A 260 -29.29 -27.49 36.29
N GLU A 261 -30.54 -27.91 36.10
CA GLU A 261 -31.18 -29.23 36.23
C GLU A 261 -32.50 -29.23 35.43
N ASP A 262 -32.95 -30.37 34.88
CA ASP A 262 -34.29 -30.90 35.20
C ASP A 262 -34.56 -32.32 34.63
N PHE A 263 -35.02 -33.19 35.54
CA PHE A 263 -35.79 -34.44 35.46
C PHE A 263 -35.58 -35.52 34.37
N GLY A 264 -35.37 -36.76 34.85
CA GLY A 264 -36.18 -37.90 34.40
C GLY A 264 -35.48 -39.24 34.12
N MET A 265 -35.40 -40.08 35.16
CA MET A 265 -35.58 -41.55 35.18
C MET A 265 -34.99 -42.52 34.12
N ASP A 266 -34.39 -43.58 34.67
CA ASP A 266 -34.33 -44.99 34.25
C ASP A 266 -33.48 -45.46 33.06
N GLY A 267 -32.64 -46.48 33.33
CA GLY A 267 -32.17 -47.41 32.31
C GLY A 267 -30.82 -48.09 32.57
N PHE A 268 -30.86 -49.29 33.15
CA PHE A 268 -29.86 -50.37 33.16
C PHE A 268 -28.86 -50.43 31.97
N ASP A 269 -27.57 -50.70 32.21
CA ASP A 269 -26.91 -52.04 32.14
C ASP A 269 -25.39 -52.00 31.81
N GLY A 270 -24.61 -52.95 32.36
CA GLY A 270 -23.38 -53.48 31.75
C GLY A 270 -21.99 -52.96 32.16
N ALA A 271 -21.31 -53.67 33.06
CA ALA A 271 -19.92 -53.49 33.57
C ALA A 271 -18.79 -53.87 32.55
N PRO A 272 -17.49 -54.00 32.94
CA PRO A 272 -16.54 -53.04 33.54
C PRO A 272 -15.17 -52.99 32.79
N ARG A 273 -14.38 -51.89 32.85
CA ARG A 273 -12.92 -51.95 32.56
C ARG A 273 -12.05 -51.03 33.43
N GLN A 274 -11.30 -51.70 34.32
CA GLN A 274 -9.88 -51.53 34.73
C GLN A 274 -9.30 -50.12 35.06
N ARG A 275 -9.02 -49.93 36.37
CA ARG A 275 -7.86 -49.24 36.99
C ARG A 275 -6.53 -49.72 36.35
N ALA A 276 -5.38 -49.02 36.29
CA ALA A 276 -4.77 -47.75 36.75
C ALA A 276 -3.38 -47.64 35.99
N PRO A 277 -2.36 -46.79 36.32
CA PRO A 277 -2.26 -45.66 37.26
C PRO A 277 -1.57 -44.37 36.73
N ARG A 278 -1.75 -43.32 37.56
CA ARG A 278 -0.99 -42.06 37.72
C ARG A 278 0.51 -42.10 37.35
N ALA A 279 0.94 -41.13 36.54
CA ALA A 279 2.33 -40.71 36.44
C ALA A 279 2.64 -39.60 37.47
N ALA A 280 3.70 -39.83 38.24
CA ALA A 280 4.17 -38.98 39.34
C ALA A 280 4.95 -37.75 38.84
N ALA A 281 4.67 -36.61 39.47
CA ALA A 281 5.43 -35.38 39.34
C ALA A 281 6.86 -35.59 39.87
N ARG A 282 7.86 -35.30 39.01
CA ARG A 282 9.27 -35.26 39.35
C ARG A 282 9.55 -34.04 40.26
N ARG A 283 9.93 -34.29 41.50
CA ARG A 283 10.61 -33.34 42.38
C ARG A 283 12.12 -33.47 42.17
N SER A 284 12.79 -32.36 41.86
CA SER A 284 14.25 -32.24 41.91
C SER A 284 14.72 -32.09 43.37
N PRO A 285 15.87 -32.67 43.78
CA PRO A 285 16.45 -32.42 45.10
C PRO A 285 17.38 -31.20 45.04
N VAL A 286 17.19 -30.25 45.95
CA VAL A 286 18.18 -29.22 46.28
C VAL A 286 18.88 -29.60 47.57
N ARG A 287 20.18 -29.36 47.53
CA ARG A 287 21.29 -29.82 48.35
C ARG A 287 21.32 -29.11 49.72
N ASP A 288 21.56 -29.89 50.78
CA ASP A 288 21.95 -29.41 52.10
C ASP A 288 23.31 -28.71 52.08
N ALA A 289 23.42 -27.60 52.82
CA ALA A 289 24.67 -27.10 53.38
C ALA A 289 24.43 -26.23 54.63
N SER A 290 25.03 -26.71 55.73
CA SER A 290 25.58 -25.98 56.90
C SER A 290 24.66 -25.27 57.91
N GLU A 291 24.54 -25.94 59.07
CA GLU A 291 25.02 -25.54 60.41
C GLU A 291 24.42 -24.35 61.21
N ARG A 292 24.13 -24.72 62.47
CA ARG A 292 24.29 -24.03 63.78
C ARG A 292 23.18 -23.14 64.34
N GLU A 293 22.54 -23.72 65.37
CA GLU A 293 22.34 -23.21 66.74
C GLU A 293 22.06 -21.72 67.01
N GLY A 294 21.01 -21.49 67.81
CA GLY A 294 20.98 -20.39 68.77
C GLY A 294 19.79 -19.45 68.58
N GLY A 295 18.75 -19.63 69.40
CA GLY A 295 17.51 -18.86 69.30
C GLY A 295 17.58 -17.42 69.79
N ALA A 296 16.60 -16.64 69.35
CA ALA A 296 15.90 -15.62 70.14
C ALA A 296 14.72 -15.10 69.31
N ALA A 297 13.51 -15.27 69.86
CA ALA A 297 12.30 -14.67 69.33
C ALA A 297 12.35 -13.14 69.45
N ARG A 298 12.19 -12.43 68.32
CA ARG A 298 11.69 -11.05 68.29
C ARG A 298 11.07 -10.75 66.93
N GLY A 299 9.86 -10.21 66.96
CA GLY A 299 8.89 -10.22 65.87
C GLY A 299 9.37 -9.61 64.56
N GLN A 300 9.24 -10.39 63.49
CA GLN A 300 9.22 -9.90 62.12
C GLN A 300 7.80 -9.37 61.83
N GLN A 301 7.64 -8.06 61.80
CA GLN A 301 6.64 -7.48 60.92
C GLN A 301 7.20 -7.58 59.49
N PRO A 302 6.45 -8.09 58.50
CA PRO A 302 6.87 -7.96 57.12
C PRO A 302 6.73 -6.47 56.76
N GLU A 303 7.86 -5.77 56.58
CA GLU A 303 7.85 -4.51 55.86
C GLU A 303 7.27 -4.78 54.47
N ARG A 304 5.98 -4.44 54.30
CA ARG A 304 5.38 -4.27 52.98
C ARG A 304 6.20 -3.19 52.29
N PHE A 305 7.12 -3.60 51.42
CA PHE A 305 7.57 -2.76 50.32
C PHE A 305 6.34 -2.43 49.49
N VAL A 306 5.63 -1.37 49.86
CA VAL A 306 4.71 -0.69 48.97
C VAL A 306 5.60 -0.07 47.91
N LYS A 307 5.83 -0.80 46.81
CA LYS A 307 6.29 -0.16 45.58
C LYS A 307 5.30 0.99 45.33
N PRO A 308 5.74 2.26 45.35
CA PRO A 308 4.84 3.35 45.03
C PRO A 308 4.24 3.05 43.67
N GLU A 309 2.92 3.12 43.56
CA GLU A 309 2.26 3.05 42.24
C GLU A 309 2.91 4.11 41.36
N PRO A 310 3.39 3.73 40.15
CA PRO A 310 4.09 4.68 39.29
C PRO A 310 3.17 5.87 39.05
N LYS A 311 3.65 7.08 39.37
CA LYS A 311 2.88 8.29 39.11
C LYS A 311 2.68 8.38 37.60
N ARG A 312 1.51 8.82 37.13
CA ARG A 312 1.20 8.98 35.70
C ARG A 312 2.29 9.74 34.90
N GLN A 313 3.09 10.56 35.58
CA GLN A 313 4.19 11.34 35.01
C GLN A 313 5.48 10.54 34.81
N ASP A 314 5.72 9.46 35.58
CA ASP A 314 6.89 8.59 35.41
C ASP A 314 6.73 7.66 34.18
N ASN A 315 5.52 7.52 33.66
CA ASN A 315 5.21 6.82 32.40
C ASN A 315 5.29 7.73 31.16
N LEU A 316 5.64 9.02 31.35
CA LEU A 316 5.91 9.98 30.26
C LEU A 316 7.41 10.12 30.00
N VAL A 317 8.22 9.14 30.41
CA VAL A 317 9.56 8.98 29.86
C VAL A 317 9.37 8.75 28.36
N PHE A 318 9.91 9.65 27.53
CA PHE A 318 10.01 9.49 26.09
C PHE A 318 10.94 8.30 25.79
N GLU A 319 10.49 7.09 26.07
CA GLU A 319 11.18 5.87 25.67
C GLU A 319 11.18 5.77 24.14
N ASP A 320 12.16 5.03 23.61
CA ASP A 320 12.30 4.80 22.18
C ASP A 320 10.97 4.34 21.59
N LYS A 321 10.44 5.14 20.65
CA LYS A 321 9.11 4.92 20.07
C LYS A 321 9.15 3.70 19.17
N TYR A 322 8.77 2.56 19.73
CA TYR A 322 8.44 1.38 18.95
C TYR A 322 7.16 1.64 18.16
N VAL A 323 7.21 1.33 16.87
CA VAL A 323 6.12 1.54 15.92
C VAL A 323 5.82 0.25 15.19
N ALA A 324 4.53 0.02 14.92
CA ALA A 324 4.09 -0.86 13.86
C ALA A 324 4.13 -0.05 12.55
N LEU A 325 5.04 -0.45 11.66
CA LEU A 325 5.16 0.06 10.30
C LEU A 325 4.31 -0.80 9.38
N GLU A 326 3.40 -0.16 8.65
CA GLU A 326 2.69 -0.75 7.53
C GLU A 326 3.06 0.02 6.25
N LEU A 327 3.57 -0.70 5.26
CA LEU A 327 4.19 -0.10 4.09
C LEU A 327 3.74 -0.82 2.83
N ARG A 328 3.21 -0.04 1.88
CA ARG A 328 2.98 -0.48 0.51
C ARG A 328 4.04 0.12 -0.41
N LEU A 329 4.77 -0.77 -1.07
CA LEU A 329 5.83 -0.45 -2.01
C LEU A 329 5.45 -0.95 -3.39
N ASP A 330 5.68 -0.13 -4.40
CA ASP A 330 5.63 -0.57 -5.79
C ASP A 330 7.07 -0.54 -6.33
N LEU A 331 7.55 -1.67 -6.82
CA LEU A 331 8.88 -1.79 -7.43
C LEU A 331 8.72 -1.61 -8.94
N TYR A 332 9.46 -0.65 -9.51
CA TYR A 332 9.43 -0.32 -10.92
C TYR A 332 10.65 -0.92 -11.61
N GLU A 333 10.39 -1.75 -12.62
CA GLU A 333 11.41 -2.39 -13.44
C GLU A 333 11.24 -1.93 -14.89
N PHE A 334 12.23 -1.27 -15.45
CA PHE A 334 12.15 -0.79 -16.83
C PHE A 334 12.47 -1.90 -17.82
N LYS A 335 11.62 -2.03 -18.85
CA LYS A 335 11.81 -3.02 -19.92
C LYS A 335 13.06 -2.64 -20.72
N LYS A 336 13.96 -3.61 -20.93
CA LYS A 336 15.10 -3.43 -21.83
C LYS A 336 14.55 -3.13 -23.23
N LEU A 337 15.15 -2.15 -23.91
CA LEU A 337 14.86 -1.93 -25.32
C LEU A 337 15.34 -3.17 -26.07
N GLU A 338 14.42 -3.90 -26.72
CA GLU A 338 14.80 -4.92 -27.69
C GLU A 338 15.63 -4.22 -28.76
N GLN A 339 16.90 -4.59 -28.87
CA GLN A 339 17.74 -4.15 -29.98
C GLN A 339 17.20 -4.88 -31.22
N GLU A 340 16.38 -4.19 -32.02
CA GLU A 340 16.01 -4.64 -33.37
C GLU A 340 17.25 -4.78 -34.28
#